data_AF-A0A2N9AKP5-F1
#
_entry.id   AF-A0A2N9AKP5-F1
#
_cell.length_a   1.000
_cell.length_b   1.000
_cell.length_c   1.000
_cell.angle_alpha   90.00
_cell.angle_beta   90.00
_cell.angle_gamma   90.00
#
_symmetry.space_group_name_H-M   'P 1'
#
loop_
_entity.id
_entity.type
_entity.pdbx_description
1 polymer ?
#
loop_
_entity_poly.entity_id
_entity_poly.type
_entity_poly.pdbx_seq_one_letter_code
_entity_poly.pdbx_strand_id
1 'polypeptide(L)'
;MLDFRTFRFWSGEGRRGATLGAMLGSGLVLLLASTPLAAEAQAPEALPEPSAETALLLSSGDKVTMVVFGQTDLTGEYVVDAVGDLNLPMVGRVRVAGLSPEQAETLVRTRLNDGYLRSATVSLRLSEMKPVYVLGEVRSPGSYTYRYGLTVLGAVALAGGGRVGDRSITELKGEMLTARERLRSLELARLAQRARQLRLEAQRDGRTSFVSDELIGPEATALMRGEQEIFSLQRETERSEVGLLRQQVERLETERTSLTQQRNLIEEQVKLTEAQVRNYARLTDNGHGLQTIMVDRQRENARVRAELARIDAELARNGTATGELTLRQRDTENGHRRRVVADLQATRQQLLETEASLPIARDLLESRARRLAASDGGTESTGWNVEVTRTQRDRAVTFRASLTSVLLPGDVVQVSPAKAGTGEAPAPAPTRGGAVAPGPVSQAAPALRSSIETR
;
A
#
# COMPACT_ATOMS: atom_id res chain seq x y z
N MET A 1 25.43 -48.54 24.01
CA MET A 1 26.27 -48.28 25.19
C MET A 1 26.01 -46.81 25.59
N LEU A 2 25.18 -46.61 26.62
CA LEU A 2 24.81 -45.36 27.35
C LEU A 2 24.20 -44.21 26.52
N ASP A 3 22.92 -43.79 26.57
CA ASP A 3 21.87 -43.65 27.61
C ASP A 3 22.18 -42.62 28.71
N PHE A 4 21.41 -41.51 28.80
CA PHE A 4 20.97 -40.85 30.04
C PHE A 4 20.13 -39.53 29.85
N ARG A 5 18.91 -39.59 30.44
CA ARG A 5 18.12 -38.59 31.23
C ARG A 5 17.44 -37.33 30.67
N THR A 6 16.11 -37.45 30.72
CA THR A 6 15.03 -36.56 31.18
C THR A 6 15.32 -35.55 32.32
N PHE A 7 14.63 -34.39 32.31
CA PHE A 7 14.23 -33.68 33.53
C PHE A 7 12.90 -32.87 33.39
N ARG A 8 12.09 -32.96 34.46
CA ARG A 8 10.72 -32.45 34.68
C ARG A 8 10.68 -30.96 35.01
N PHE A 9 9.58 -30.29 34.62
CA PHE A 9 9.16 -28.98 35.17
C PHE A 9 8.20 -29.14 36.37
N TRP A 10 8.25 -28.14 37.23
CA TRP A 10 7.86 -28.09 38.64
C TRP A 10 6.51 -27.40 38.84
N SER A 11 5.65 -27.97 39.70
CA SER A 11 4.37 -27.42 40.16
C SER A 11 4.51 -26.95 41.62
N GLY A 12 3.98 -25.78 41.96
CA GLY A 12 3.90 -25.28 43.34
C GLY A 12 2.54 -24.67 43.61
N GLU A 13 1.75 -25.36 44.43
CA GLU A 13 0.42 -24.98 44.91
C GLU A 13 0.54 -24.76 46.44
N GLY A 14 0.01 -23.62 46.93
CA GLY A 14 0.11 -23.20 48.32
C GLY A 14 -1.25 -22.84 48.91
N ARG A 15 -1.63 -23.58 49.96
CA ARG A 15 -2.94 -23.73 50.59
C ARG A 15 -3.37 -22.59 51.53
N ARG A 16 -4.70 -22.36 51.54
CA ARG A 16 -5.68 -22.31 52.66
C ARG A 16 -5.40 -21.45 53.91
N GLY A 17 -6.43 -20.68 54.29
CA GLY A 17 -6.71 -20.29 55.68
C GLY A 17 -8.08 -19.59 55.79
N ALA A 18 -9.07 -20.28 56.35
CA ALA A 18 -10.42 -19.80 56.64
C ALA A 18 -10.55 -19.45 58.14
N THR A 19 -11.61 -18.68 58.48
CA THR A 19 -12.45 -18.61 59.71
C THR A 19 -12.70 -17.15 60.16
N LEU A 20 -13.94 -16.62 60.10
CA LEU A 20 -15.09 -16.70 61.04
C LEU A 20 -15.00 -15.69 62.20
N GLY A 21 -15.99 -14.79 62.30
CA GLY A 21 -16.17 -13.89 63.44
C GLY A 21 -17.31 -12.88 63.26
N ALA A 22 -18.52 -13.28 63.67
CA ALA A 22 -19.72 -12.44 63.73
C ALA A 22 -19.73 -11.54 64.98
N MET A 23 -20.34 -10.36 64.93
CA MET A 23 -21.22 -9.86 66.02
C MET A 23 -22.00 -8.59 65.65
N LEU A 24 -23.17 -8.50 66.29
CA LEU A 24 -24.31 -7.60 66.14
C LEU A 24 -24.06 -6.16 66.65
N GLY A 25 -24.87 -5.21 66.16
CA GLY A 25 -25.01 -3.88 66.77
C GLY A 25 -26.09 -3.02 66.12
N SER A 26 -27.30 -3.07 66.68
CA SER A 26 -28.47 -2.25 66.36
C SER A 26 -28.24 -0.75 66.58
N GLY A 27 -28.86 0.12 65.77
CA GLY A 27 -28.82 1.56 65.99
C GLY A 27 -29.67 2.38 65.02
N LEU A 28 -30.97 2.44 65.31
CA LEU A 28 -31.98 3.34 64.74
C LEU A 28 -31.65 4.82 64.98
N VAL A 29 -31.51 5.64 63.93
CA VAL A 29 -31.88 7.07 63.96
C VAL A 29 -32.40 7.50 62.58
N LEU A 30 -33.71 7.74 62.51
CA LEU A 30 -34.37 8.52 61.46
C LEU A 30 -34.11 10.01 61.76
N LEU A 31 -33.48 10.74 60.85
CA LEU A 31 -33.56 12.21 60.84
C LEU A 31 -33.85 12.71 59.42
N LEU A 32 -35.06 13.22 59.28
CA LEU A 32 -35.55 13.98 58.13
C LEU A 32 -34.70 15.24 57.94
N ALA A 33 -34.07 15.38 56.77
CA ALA A 33 -33.56 16.66 56.29
C ALA A 33 -34.08 16.88 54.86
N SER A 34 -35.26 17.47 54.79
CA SER A 34 -35.83 18.09 53.59
C SER A 34 -34.98 19.29 53.16
N THR A 35 -34.37 19.24 51.98
CA THR A 35 -33.82 20.43 51.29
C THR A 35 -34.16 20.36 49.80
N PRO A 36 -34.32 21.52 49.15
CA PRO A 36 -35.37 21.74 48.17
C PRO A 36 -35.00 21.31 46.75
N LEU A 37 -36.06 21.02 46.01
CA LEU A 37 -36.15 20.77 44.58
C LEU A 37 -35.51 21.93 43.79
N ALA A 38 -34.25 21.76 43.39
CA ALA A 38 -33.65 22.53 42.31
C ALA A 38 -34.17 21.93 41.00
N ALA A 39 -35.06 22.65 40.32
CA ALA A 39 -35.48 22.35 38.97
C ALA A 39 -34.31 22.65 38.01
N GLU A 40 -33.42 21.67 37.85
CA GLU A 40 -32.48 21.63 36.74
C GLU A 40 -33.29 21.27 35.49
N ALA A 41 -33.43 22.23 34.57
CA ALA A 41 -34.07 22.02 33.29
C ALA A 41 -33.33 20.92 32.52
N GLN A 42 -33.94 19.74 32.45
CA GLN A 42 -33.49 18.64 31.60
C GLN A 42 -33.46 19.12 30.14
N ALA A 43 -32.26 19.19 29.59
CA ALA A 43 -32.03 19.30 28.16
C ALA A 43 -32.80 18.18 27.44
N PRO A 44 -33.37 18.43 26.25
CA PRO A 44 -34.13 17.41 25.53
C PRO A 44 -33.25 16.19 25.26
N GLU A 45 -33.71 15.05 25.74
CA GLU A 45 -33.13 13.72 25.55
C GLU A 45 -32.95 13.48 24.05
N ALA A 46 -31.71 13.55 23.59
CA ALA A 46 -31.36 13.16 22.23
C ALA A 46 -31.64 11.66 22.11
N LEU A 47 -32.51 11.30 21.17
CA LEU A 47 -32.78 9.91 20.79
C LEU A 47 -31.43 9.18 20.58
N PRO A 48 -31.25 7.96 21.12
CA PRO A 48 -30.00 7.23 20.95
C PRO A 48 -29.72 7.03 19.46
N GLU A 49 -28.60 7.57 18.96
CA GLU A 49 -28.16 7.31 17.59
C GLU A 49 -27.94 5.80 17.43
N PRO A 50 -28.54 5.16 16.40
CA PRO A 50 -28.37 3.73 16.19
C PRO A 50 -26.89 3.43 15.91
N SER A 51 -26.32 2.58 16.76
CA SER A 51 -24.93 2.13 16.73
C SER A 51 -24.53 1.63 15.34
N ALA A 52 -23.36 2.05 14.86
CA ALA A 52 -22.82 1.82 13.52
C ALA A 52 -22.49 0.34 13.18
N GLU A 53 -22.82 -0.63 14.03
CA GLU A 53 -22.47 -2.04 13.86
C GLU A 53 -23.48 -2.86 13.03
N THR A 54 -24.56 -2.25 12.53
CA THR A 54 -25.59 -2.98 11.72
C THR A 54 -25.45 -2.83 10.21
N ALA A 55 -24.35 -2.26 9.70
CA ALA A 55 -24.44 -1.43 8.50
C ALA A 55 -23.93 -2.00 7.15
N LEU A 56 -23.59 -3.29 7.04
CA LEU A 56 -23.24 -3.86 5.72
C LEU A 56 -23.84 -5.26 5.52
N LEU A 57 -25.15 -5.32 5.53
CA LEU A 57 -25.90 -6.50 5.13
C LEU A 57 -26.15 -6.45 3.63
N LEU A 58 -26.00 -7.60 2.97
CA LEU A 58 -26.37 -7.75 1.57
C LEU A 58 -27.88 -7.56 1.40
N SER A 59 -28.25 -6.80 0.39
CA SER A 59 -29.62 -6.45 0.03
C SER A 59 -29.90 -6.76 -1.43
N SER A 60 -31.18 -6.78 -1.82
CA SER A 60 -31.56 -6.98 -3.23
C SER A 60 -30.94 -5.89 -4.12
N GLY A 61 -30.46 -6.30 -5.29
CA GLY A 61 -29.80 -5.44 -6.27
C GLY A 61 -28.31 -5.19 -6.00
N ASP A 62 -27.73 -5.70 -4.91
CA ASP A 62 -26.31 -5.57 -4.65
C ASP A 62 -25.49 -6.46 -5.59
N LYS A 63 -24.41 -5.90 -6.16
CA LYS A 63 -23.47 -6.63 -7.02
C LYS A 63 -22.30 -7.14 -6.20
N VAL A 64 -22.02 -8.42 -6.34
CA VAL A 64 -21.00 -9.11 -5.55
C VAL A 64 -20.04 -9.82 -6.50
N THR A 65 -18.76 -9.55 -6.36
CA THR A 65 -17.70 -10.30 -7.04
C THR A 65 -17.38 -11.53 -6.21
N MET A 66 -17.55 -12.70 -6.81
CA MET A 66 -17.20 -13.98 -6.21
C MET A 66 -15.96 -14.53 -6.91
N VAL A 67 -14.94 -14.86 -6.13
CA VAL A 67 -13.74 -15.55 -6.61
C VAL A 67 -13.68 -16.92 -5.98
N VAL A 68 -13.71 -17.96 -6.82
CA VAL A 68 -13.52 -19.35 -6.38
C VAL A 68 -12.16 -19.80 -6.86
N PHE A 69 -11.24 -20.01 -5.92
CA PHE A 69 -9.85 -20.30 -6.26
C PHE A 69 -9.73 -21.59 -7.08
N GLY A 70 -9.09 -21.52 -8.24
CA GLY A 70 -8.92 -22.64 -9.16
C GLY A 70 -10.15 -22.99 -10.02
N GLN A 71 -11.23 -22.19 -9.95
CA GLN A 71 -12.45 -22.40 -10.74
C GLN A 71 -12.86 -21.08 -11.43
N THR A 72 -12.40 -20.89 -12.66
CA THR A 72 -12.72 -19.71 -13.49
C THR A 72 -14.19 -19.65 -13.87
N ASP A 73 -14.84 -20.79 -14.05
CA ASP A 73 -16.24 -20.88 -14.51
C ASP A 73 -17.24 -20.49 -13.41
N LEU A 74 -16.81 -20.53 -12.14
CA LEU A 74 -17.58 -20.11 -10.98
C LEU A 74 -17.19 -18.70 -10.51
N THR A 75 -16.07 -18.16 -11.02
CA THR A 75 -15.58 -16.83 -10.67
C THR A 75 -16.23 -15.78 -11.56
N GLY A 76 -16.82 -14.75 -10.97
CA GLY A 76 -17.52 -13.72 -11.72
C GLY A 76 -18.27 -12.74 -10.85
N GLU A 77 -19.03 -11.85 -11.50
CA GLU A 77 -19.93 -10.92 -10.84
C GLU A 77 -21.35 -11.48 -10.80
N TYR A 78 -21.95 -11.44 -9.61
CA TYR A 78 -23.29 -11.95 -9.36
C TYR A 78 -24.13 -10.86 -8.70
N VAL A 79 -25.41 -10.80 -9.07
CA VAL A 79 -26.36 -9.82 -8.52
C VAL A 79 -27.33 -10.53 -7.60
N VAL A 80 -27.59 -9.94 -6.43
CA VAL A 80 -28.64 -10.42 -5.52
C VAL A 80 -30.00 -10.10 -6.13
N ASP A 81 -30.81 -11.13 -6.38
CA ASP A 81 -32.13 -10.99 -7.01
C ASP A 81 -33.14 -10.26 -6.09
N ALA A 82 -34.29 -9.86 -6.63
CA ALA A 82 -35.35 -9.14 -5.92
C ALA A 82 -35.85 -9.87 -4.66
N VAL A 83 -35.79 -11.20 -4.66
CA VAL A 83 -36.18 -12.07 -3.54
C VAL A 83 -35.06 -12.22 -2.51
N GLY A 84 -33.85 -11.73 -2.79
CA GLY A 84 -32.69 -11.77 -1.88
C GLY A 84 -31.77 -12.97 -2.05
N ASP A 85 -31.90 -13.69 -3.16
CA ASP A 85 -31.12 -14.89 -3.47
C ASP A 85 -29.99 -14.56 -4.47
N LEU A 86 -28.85 -15.24 -4.32
CA LEU A 86 -27.75 -15.25 -5.27
C LEU A 86 -27.90 -16.49 -6.16
N ASN A 87 -27.95 -16.29 -7.47
CA ASN A 87 -28.01 -17.39 -8.44
C ASN A 87 -26.60 -17.82 -8.82
N LEU A 88 -26.17 -18.97 -8.32
CA LEU A 88 -24.85 -19.52 -8.59
C LEU A 88 -24.93 -20.70 -9.58
N PRO A 89 -24.00 -20.81 -10.56
CA PRO A 89 -23.91 -21.97 -11.43
C PRO A 89 -23.72 -23.24 -10.59
N MET A 90 -24.40 -24.32 -10.98
CA MET A 90 -24.38 -25.65 -10.32
C MET A 90 -25.01 -25.72 -8.92
N VAL A 91 -24.86 -24.69 -8.09
CA VAL A 91 -25.40 -24.64 -6.71
C VAL A 91 -26.86 -24.16 -6.67
N GLY A 92 -27.28 -23.35 -7.65
CA GLY A 92 -28.62 -22.78 -7.72
C GLY A 92 -28.80 -21.56 -6.79
N ARG A 93 -30.02 -21.37 -6.27
CA ARG A 93 -30.39 -20.21 -5.44
C ARG A 93 -29.84 -20.33 -4.01
N VAL A 94 -29.08 -19.32 -3.58
CA VAL A 94 -28.58 -19.20 -2.20
C VAL A 94 -29.11 -17.91 -1.59
N ARG A 95 -29.89 -18.00 -0.51
CA ARG A 95 -30.39 -16.82 0.22
C ARG A 95 -29.24 -16.10 0.89
N VAL A 96 -28.93 -14.89 0.45
CA VAL A 96 -27.83 -14.05 0.99
C VAL A 96 -28.32 -12.72 1.56
N ALA A 97 -29.56 -12.32 1.29
CA ALA A 97 -30.13 -11.11 1.85
C ALA A 97 -30.15 -11.15 3.40
N GLY A 98 -29.66 -10.07 4.01
CA GLY A 98 -29.55 -9.95 5.46
C GLY A 98 -28.30 -10.59 6.06
N LEU A 99 -27.38 -11.12 5.25
CA LEU A 99 -26.07 -11.63 5.70
C LEU A 99 -24.97 -10.61 5.42
N SER A 100 -23.91 -10.61 6.25
CA SER A 100 -22.68 -9.91 5.89
C SER A 100 -21.96 -10.65 4.73
N PRO A 101 -21.07 -9.98 3.97
CA PRO A 101 -20.27 -10.62 2.94
C PRO A 101 -19.50 -11.86 3.44
N GLU A 102 -18.98 -11.82 4.66
CA GLU A 102 -18.25 -12.92 5.31
C GLU A 102 -19.17 -14.11 5.67
N GLN A 103 -20.38 -13.82 6.12
CA GLN A 103 -21.40 -14.84 6.41
C GLN A 103 -21.91 -15.47 5.12
N ALA A 104 -22.14 -14.67 4.09
CA ALA A 104 -22.52 -15.16 2.77
C ALA A 104 -21.40 -15.99 2.13
N GLU A 105 -20.13 -15.60 2.26
CA GLU A 105 -18.98 -16.39 1.82
C GLU A 105 -18.97 -17.78 2.49
N THR A 106 -19.18 -17.83 3.81
CA THR A 106 -19.23 -19.09 4.55
C THR A 106 -20.39 -19.98 4.11
N LEU A 107 -21.57 -19.40 3.87
CA LEU A 107 -22.74 -20.12 3.38
C LEU A 107 -22.50 -20.69 1.98
N VAL A 108 -21.96 -19.88 1.07
CA VAL A 108 -21.67 -20.27 -0.31
C VAL A 108 -20.58 -21.34 -0.37
N ARG A 109 -19.52 -21.21 0.43
CA ARG A 109 -18.48 -22.23 0.60
C ARG A 109 -19.05 -23.56 1.07
N THR A 110 -19.96 -23.54 2.05
CA THR A 110 -20.62 -24.75 2.55
C THR A 110 -21.44 -25.42 1.45
N ARG A 111 -22.22 -24.65 0.68
CA ARG A 111 -23.02 -25.18 -0.43
C ARG A 111 -22.19 -25.70 -1.60
N LEU A 112 -21.03 -25.09 -1.87
CA LEU A 112 -20.09 -25.60 -2.88
C LEU A 112 -19.38 -26.88 -2.42
N ASN A 113 -19.13 -27.02 -1.11
CA ASN A 113 -18.55 -28.24 -0.56
C ASN A 113 -19.54 -29.41 -0.42
N ASP A 114 -20.85 -29.12 -0.44
CA ASP A 114 -21.94 -30.10 -0.35
C ASP A 114 -22.22 -30.74 -1.72
N GLY A 115 -21.23 -31.46 -2.25
CA GLY A 115 -21.36 -32.32 -3.43
C GLY A 115 -20.73 -31.82 -4.73
N TYR A 116 -20.18 -30.61 -4.79
CA TYR A 116 -19.59 -30.05 -6.02
C TYR A 116 -18.05 -29.91 -5.97
N LEU A 117 -17.49 -29.51 -4.82
CA LEU A 117 -16.04 -29.34 -4.60
C LEU A 117 -15.63 -30.00 -3.28
N ARG A 118 -14.42 -30.58 -3.18
CA ARG A 118 -13.94 -31.19 -1.91
C ARG A 118 -13.43 -30.16 -0.89
N SER A 119 -12.89 -29.03 -1.37
CA SER A 119 -12.32 -27.97 -0.54
C SER A 119 -12.34 -26.63 -1.28
N ALA A 120 -13.52 -26.03 -1.44
CA ALA A 120 -13.68 -24.73 -2.07
C ALA A 120 -13.10 -23.62 -1.19
N THR A 121 -12.20 -22.81 -1.76
CA THR A 121 -11.81 -21.51 -1.20
C THR A 121 -12.52 -20.43 -1.99
N VAL A 122 -13.47 -19.78 -1.34
CA VAL A 122 -14.34 -18.76 -1.93
C VAL A 122 -14.02 -17.44 -1.27
N SER A 123 -13.89 -16.37 -2.04
CA SER A 123 -13.89 -15.00 -1.52
C SER A 123 -15.06 -14.25 -2.12
N LEU A 124 -15.87 -13.65 -1.25
CA LEU A 124 -17.04 -12.89 -1.65
C LEU A 124 -16.86 -11.42 -1.27
N ARG A 125 -16.87 -10.51 -2.25
CA ARG A 125 -16.71 -9.08 -2.02
C ARG A 125 -17.81 -8.28 -2.70
N LEU A 126 -18.31 -7.25 -2.03
CA LEU A 126 -19.24 -6.31 -2.63
C LEU A 126 -18.50 -5.49 -3.70
N SER A 127 -18.95 -5.56 -4.96
CA SER A 127 -18.29 -4.91 -6.11
C SER A 127 -18.55 -3.41 -6.11
N GLU A 128 -19.80 -3.02 -5.87
CA GLU A 128 -20.24 -1.62 -5.84
C GLU A 128 -21.11 -1.36 -4.61
N MET A 129 -20.72 -0.38 -3.80
CA MET A 129 -21.54 0.10 -2.68
C MET A 129 -22.57 1.11 -3.19
N LYS A 130 -23.78 1.08 -2.65
CA LYS A 130 -24.82 2.07 -2.98
C LYS A 130 -24.29 3.49 -2.74
N PRO A 131 -24.39 4.41 -3.73
CA PRO A 131 -23.92 5.77 -3.56
C PRO A 131 -24.76 6.49 -2.50
N VAL A 132 -24.17 7.52 -1.91
CA VAL A 132 -24.87 8.49 -1.06
C VAL A 132 -25.39 9.60 -1.95
N TYR A 133 -26.62 10.04 -1.73
CA TYR A 133 -27.21 11.15 -2.48
C TYR A 133 -27.15 12.42 -1.64
N VAL A 134 -26.58 13.49 -2.18
CA VAL A 134 -26.54 14.79 -1.52
C VAL A 134 -27.40 15.77 -2.30
N LEU A 135 -28.38 16.34 -1.61
CA LEU A 135 -29.44 17.19 -2.17
C LEU A 135 -29.60 18.47 -1.33
N GLY A 136 -30.15 19.52 -1.95
CA GLY A 136 -30.41 20.80 -1.30
C GLY A 136 -29.39 21.88 -1.66
N GLU A 137 -29.09 22.77 -0.72
CA GLU A 137 -28.23 23.95 -0.94
C GLU A 137 -26.73 23.59 -0.91
N VAL A 138 -26.32 22.68 -1.80
CA VAL A 138 -24.93 22.29 -2.07
C VAL A 138 -24.52 22.69 -3.48
N ARG A 139 -23.22 22.82 -3.76
CA ARG A 139 -22.72 23.29 -5.07
C ARG A 139 -23.04 22.33 -6.23
N SER A 140 -22.88 21.04 -6.00
CA SER A 140 -23.14 19.99 -6.98
C SER A 140 -24.06 18.94 -6.36
N PRO A 141 -25.39 19.11 -6.39
CA PRO A 141 -26.31 18.06 -5.95
C PRO A 141 -26.17 16.84 -6.87
N GLY A 142 -26.13 15.64 -6.29
CA GLY A 142 -25.90 14.42 -7.07
C GLY A 142 -25.55 13.21 -6.22
N SER A 143 -25.24 12.11 -6.90
CA SER A 143 -24.81 10.85 -6.30
C SER A 143 -23.29 10.82 -6.13
N TYR A 144 -22.83 10.45 -4.92
CA TYR A 144 -21.42 10.34 -4.58
C TYR A 144 -21.08 8.91 -4.16
N THR A 145 -19.95 8.39 -4.65
CA THR A 145 -19.48 7.05 -4.30
C THR A 145 -19.18 6.97 -2.80
N TYR A 146 -19.83 6.03 -2.12
CA TYR A 146 -19.63 5.81 -0.70
C TYR A 146 -18.21 5.25 -0.41
N ARG A 147 -17.61 5.70 0.69
CA ARG A 147 -16.37 5.16 1.24
C ARG A 147 -16.57 4.89 2.74
N TYR A 148 -15.88 3.88 3.27
CA TYR A 148 -15.96 3.57 4.70
C TYR A 148 -15.60 4.79 5.56
N GLY A 149 -16.44 5.07 6.58
CA GLY A 149 -16.26 6.20 7.48
C GLY A 149 -16.66 7.56 6.88
N LEU A 150 -17.37 7.60 5.76
CA LEU A 150 -17.88 8.84 5.18
C LEU A 150 -18.87 9.52 6.15
N THR A 151 -18.55 10.74 6.56
CA THR A 151 -19.41 11.56 7.42
C THR A 151 -20.29 12.49 6.58
N VAL A 152 -21.33 13.05 7.19
CA VAL A 152 -22.15 14.13 6.63
C VAL A 152 -21.27 15.27 6.10
N LEU A 153 -20.28 15.72 6.89
CA LEU A 153 -19.33 16.74 6.47
C LEU A 153 -18.52 16.31 5.24
N GLY A 154 -18.03 15.08 5.22
CA GLY A 154 -17.29 14.53 4.08
C GLY A 154 -18.14 14.50 2.80
N ALA A 155 -19.39 14.07 2.89
CA ALA A 155 -20.31 14.02 1.76
C ALA A 155 -20.67 15.43 1.24
N VAL A 156 -20.93 16.39 2.14
CA VAL A 156 -21.20 17.79 1.77
C VAL A 156 -19.96 18.46 1.17
N ALA A 157 -18.76 18.14 1.67
CA ALA A 157 -17.50 18.62 1.09
C ALA A 157 -17.26 18.05 -0.32
N LEU A 158 -17.53 16.75 -0.54
CA LEU A 158 -17.48 16.13 -1.87
C LEU A 158 -18.50 16.77 -2.83
N ALA A 159 -19.64 17.23 -2.32
CA ALA A 159 -20.64 17.99 -3.05
C ALA A 159 -20.28 19.47 -3.29
N GLY A 160 -19.06 19.89 -2.94
CA GLY A 160 -18.54 21.23 -3.17
C GLY A 160 -19.00 22.28 -2.16
N GLY A 161 -19.41 21.84 -0.96
CA GLY A 161 -19.78 22.71 0.16
C GLY A 161 -21.18 23.34 0.05
N GLY A 162 -21.57 24.04 1.11
CA GLY A 162 -22.86 24.74 1.21
C GLY A 162 -22.90 26.03 0.40
N ARG A 163 -24.03 26.28 -0.29
CA ARG A 163 -24.22 27.42 -1.19
C ARG A 163 -24.48 28.79 -0.52
N VAL A 164 -24.43 28.99 0.80
CA VAL A 164 -24.69 30.32 1.41
C VAL A 164 -23.79 30.57 2.62
N GLY A 165 -22.97 31.63 2.56
CA GLY A 165 -22.26 32.22 3.72
C GLY A 165 -21.02 31.48 4.28
N ASP A 166 -21.00 30.14 4.25
CA ASP A 166 -19.97 29.32 4.93
C ASP A 166 -18.95 28.67 3.97
N ARG A 167 -18.95 29.15 2.72
CA ARG A 167 -18.30 28.55 1.53
C ARG A 167 -16.76 28.58 1.55
N SER A 168 -16.14 29.33 2.47
CA SER A 168 -14.69 29.50 2.50
C SER A 168 -13.98 28.46 3.39
N ILE A 169 -14.53 28.10 4.54
CA ILE A 169 -13.73 27.45 5.60
C ILE A 169 -13.48 25.97 5.29
N THR A 170 -14.48 25.25 4.79
CA THR A 170 -14.35 23.82 4.43
C THR A 170 -13.44 23.60 3.22
N GLU A 171 -13.56 24.43 2.18
CA GLU A 171 -12.66 24.40 1.01
C GLU A 171 -11.22 24.74 1.42
N LEU A 172 -11.01 25.78 2.23
CA LEU A 172 -9.69 26.14 2.76
C LEU A 172 -9.08 25.04 3.64
N LYS A 173 -9.89 24.33 4.46
CA LYS A 173 -9.45 23.17 5.23
C LYS A 173 -9.00 22.02 4.32
N GLY A 174 -9.73 21.74 3.23
CA GLY A 174 -9.34 20.75 2.22
C GLY A 174 -8.03 21.10 1.51
N GLU A 175 -7.88 22.36 1.09
CA GLU A 175 -6.63 22.88 0.50
C GLU A 175 -5.43 22.79 1.45
N MET A 176 -5.65 23.00 2.74
CA MET A 176 -4.61 22.92 3.77
C MET A 176 -4.18 21.47 4.02
N LEU A 177 -5.13 20.53 4.07
CA LEU A 177 -4.84 19.10 4.21
C LEU A 177 -4.00 18.59 3.01
N THR A 178 -4.37 18.95 1.79
CA THR A 178 -3.61 18.56 0.58
C THR A 178 -2.23 19.22 0.52
N ALA A 179 -2.09 20.48 0.93
CA ALA A 179 -0.78 21.12 1.05
C ALA A 179 0.12 20.40 2.08
N ARG A 180 -0.46 20.02 3.22
CA ARG A 180 0.27 19.35 4.30
C ARG A 180 0.71 17.95 3.89
N GLU A 181 -0.16 17.21 3.21
CA GLU A 181 0.16 15.90 2.65
C GLU A 181 1.29 16.01 1.61
N ARG A 182 1.20 17.00 0.70
CA ARG A 182 2.25 17.26 -0.28
C ARG A 182 3.59 17.59 0.38
N LEU A 183 3.59 18.47 1.39
CA LEU A 183 4.81 18.80 2.13
C LEU A 183 5.42 17.57 2.80
N ARG A 184 4.61 16.76 3.49
CA ARG A 184 5.08 15.52 4.13
C ARG A 184 5.65 14.55 3.10
N SER A 185 5.01 14.41 1.94
CA SER A 185 5.49 13.53 0.86
C SER A 185 6.87 13.96 0.34
N LEU A 186 7.11 15.28 0.19
CA LEU A 186 8.39 15.84 -0.25
C LEU A 186 9.47 15.69 0.81
N GLU A 187 9.13 15.85 2.09
CA GLU A 187 10.09 15.66 3.19
C GLU A 187 10.54 14.21 3.28
N LEU A 188 9.61 13.26 3.18
CA LEU A 188 9.92 11.83 3.10
C LEU A 188 10.78 11.50 1.87
N ALA A 189 10.44 12.04 0.70
CA ALA A 189 11.23 11.87 -0.52
C ALA A 189 12.65 12.41 -0.34
N ARG A 190 12.82 13.61 0.25
CA ARG A 190 14.15 14.18 0.54
C ARG A 190 14.97 13.25 1.44
N LEU A 191 14.37 12.75 2.54
CA LEU A 191 15.07 11.84 3.46
C LEU A 191 15.51 10.55 2.77
N ALA A 192 14.63 9.94 1.97
CA ALA A 192 14.94 8.74 1.22
C ALA A 192 16.07 8.96 0.21
N GLN A 193 16.02 10.06 -0.56
CA GLN A 193 17.07 10.40 -1.54
C GLN A 193 18.41 10.70 -0.85
N ARG A 194 18.39 11.36 0.31
CA ARG A 194 19.59 11.61 1.11
C ARG A 194 20.21 10.31 1.63
N ALA A 195 19.41 9.39 2.16
CA ALA A 195 19.89 8.08 2.62
C ALA A 195 20.51 7.28 1.46
N ARG A 196 19.84 7.27 0.30
CA ARG A 196 20.35 6.63 -0.93
C ARG A 196 21.65 7.26 -1.42
N GLN A 197 21.76 8.59 -1.37
CA GLN A 197 22.99 9.30 -1.71
C GLN A 197 24.16 8.84 -0.84
N LEU A 198 23.97 8.75 0.48
CA LEU A 198 25.03 8.31 1.40
C LEU A 198 25.49 6.88 1.10
N ARG A 199 24.54 5.97 0.80
CA ARG A 199 24.88 4.61 0.35
C ARG A 199 25.75 4.65 -0.90
N LEU A 200 25.33 5.38 -1.93
CA LEU A 200 26.02 5.45 -3.21
C LEU A 200 27.41 6.13 -3.11
N GLU A 201 27.55 7.13 -2.25
CA GLU A 201 28.84 7.76 -1.93
C GLU A 201 29.77 6.77 -1.22
N ALA A 202 29.24 6.00 -0.27
CA ALA A 202 29.99 4.94 0.39
C ALA A 202 30.43 3.83 -0.58
N GLN A 203 29.59 3.45 -1.55
CA GLN A 203 29.93 2.48 -2.60
C GLN A 203 31.02 3.02 -3.52
N ARG A 204 30.89 4.27 -3.99
CA ARG A 204 31.88 4.92 -4.84
C ARG A 204 33.25 5.01 -4.17
N ASP A 205 33.26 5.30 -2.87
CA ASP A 205 34.47 5.44 -2.06
C ASP A 205 35.02 4.10 -1.54
N GLY A 206 34.34 2.98 -1.82
CA GLY A 206 34.76 1.64 -1.40
C GLY A 206 34.69 1.39 0.12
N ARG A 207 33.81 2.11 0.83
CA ARG A 207 33.65 1.97 2.29
C ARG A 207 33.03 0.61 2.65
N THR A 208 33.18 0.19 3.92
CA THR A 208 32.62 -1.06 4.43
C THR A 208 31.30 -0.88 5.18
N SER A 209 30.96 0.36 5.54
CA SER A 209 29.70 0.75 6.16
C SER A 209 29.48 2.24 5.95
N PHE A 210 28.26 2.70 6.23
CA PHE A 210 27.93 4.12 6.26
C PHE A 210 26.88 4.40 7.33
N VAL A 211 26.97 5.59 7.91
CA VAL A 211 26.11 6.09 8.97
C VAL A 211 25.84 7.58 8.66
N SER A 212 24.77 8.13 9.23
CA SER A 212 24.46 9.55 9.13
C SER A 212 24.10 10.10 10.49
N ASP A 213 24.70 11.24 10.84
CA ASP A 213 24.32 12.02 12.01
C ASP A 213 23.19 13.03 11.68
N GLU A 214 22.92 13.27 10.38
CA GLU A 214 21.90 14.22 9.90
C GLU A 214 20.49 13.60 9.85
N LEU A 215 20.41 12.29 9.62
CA LEU A 215 19.15 11.56 9.40
C LEU A 215 18.59 11.02 10.72
N ILE A 216 17.92 11.88 11.48
CA ILE A 216 17.38 11.57 12.81
C ILE A 216 15.85 11.39 12.74
N GLY A 217 15.33 10.41 13.49
CA GLY A 217 13.89 10.14 13.64
C GLY A 217 13.50 8.71 13.24
N PRO A 218 12.27 8.26 13.59
CA PRO A 218 11.83 6.88 13.34
C PRO A 218 11.76 6.55 11.84
N GLU A 219 11.20 7.46 11.03
CA GLU A 219 11.10 7.30 9.57
C GLU A 219 12.49 7.28 8.91
N ALA A 220 13.38 8.20 9.29
CA ALA A 220 14.75 8.27 8.77
C ALA A 220 15.58 7.04 9.16
N THR A 221 15.42 6.54 10.39
CA THR A 221 16.11 5.33 10.88
C THR A 221 15.66 4.09 10.11
N ALA A 222 14.36 3.96 9.82
CA ALA A 222 13.84 2.86 9.01
C ALA A 222 14.41 2.89 7.57
N LEU A 223 14.47 4.07 6.96
CA LEU A 223 15.08 4.26 5.63
C LEU A 223 16.57 3.92 5.63
N MET A 224 17.33 4.42 6.62
CA MET A 224 18.75 4.12 6.75
C MET A 224 19.04 2.63 6.92
N ARG A 225 18.23 1.91 7.71
CA ARG A 225 18.35 0.45 7.86
C ARG A 225 18.15 -0.27 6.53
N GLY A 226 17.12 0.09 5.78
CA GLY A 226 16.87 -0.49 4.45
C GLY A 226 18.03 -0.24 3.48
N GLU A 227 18.59 0.97 3.46
CA GLU A 227 19.75 1.28 2.63
C GLU A 227 21.02 0.54 3.09
N GLN A 228 21.20 0.31 4.40
CA GLN A 228 22.33 -0.48 4.93
C GLN A 228 22.24 -1.96 4.52
N GLU A 229 21.04 -2.55 4.52
CA GLU A 229 20.79 -3.92 4.06
C GLU A 229 21.07 -4.06 2.56
N ILE A 230 20.59 -3.11 1.75
CA ILE A 230 20.89 -3.08 0.30
C ILE A 230 22.41 -2.98 0.07
N PHE A 231 23.08 -2.12 0.83
CA PHE A 231 24.52 -1.92 0.72
C PHE A 231 25.33 -3.18 1.02
N SER A 232 25.02 -3.87 2.12
CA SER A 232 25.74 -5.09 2.51
C SER A 232 25.56 -6.20 1.48
N LEU A 233 24.32 -6.42 1.01
CA LEU A 233 23.98 -7.44 0.02
C LEU A 233 24.66 -7.18 -1.32
N GLN A 234 24.61 -5.94 -1.81
CA GLN A 234 25.26 -5.58 -3.08
C GLN A 234 26.78 -5.77 -3.01
N ARG A 235 27.40 -5.39 -1.90
CA ARG A 235 28.85 -5.55 -1.70
C ARG A 235 29.26 -7.02 -1.60
N GLU A 236 28.46 -7.84 -0.93
CA GLU A 236 28.68 -9.29 -0.86
C GLU A 236 28.60 -9.92 -2.25
N THR A 237 27.61 -9.52 -3.05
CA THR A 237 27.44 -10.00 -4.43
C THR A 237 28.63 -9.61 -5.30
N GLU A 238 29.04 -8.34 -5.27
CA GLU A 238 30.19 -7.86 -6.04
C GLU A 238 31.49 -8.57 -5.64
N ARG A 239 31.75 -8.71 -4.34
CA ARG A 239 32.93 -9.42 -3.83
C ARG A 239 32.93 -10.89 -4.23
N SER A 240 31.77 -11.53 -4.22
CA SER A 240 31.64 -12.93 -4.62
C SER A 240 31.91 -13.11 -6.11
N GLU A 241 31.37 -12.22 -6.96
CA GLU A 241 31.59 -12.25 -8.41
C GLU A 241 33.07 -12.07 -8.78
N VAL A 242 33.71 -11.04 -8.22
CA VAL A 242 35.15 -10.79 -8.42
C VAL A 242 36.01 -11.90 -7.79
N GLY A 243 35.59 -12.42 -6.64
CA GLY A 243 36.26 -13.51 -5.93
C GLY A 243 36.32 -14.80 -6.76
N LEU A 244 35.21 -15.16 -7.43
CA LEU A 244 35.14 -16.33 -8.31
C LEU A 244 36.10 -16.19 -9.51
N LEU A 245 36.13 -15.02 -10.15
CA LEU A 245 37.04 -14.76 -11.27
C LEU A 245 38.51 -14.82 -10.81
N ARG A 246 38.83 -14.24 -9.65
CA ARG A 246 40.16 -14.28 -9.06
C ARG A 246 40.61 -15.72 -8.76
N GLN A 247 39.72 -16.53 -8.19
CA GLN A 247 40.00 -17.94 -7.92
C GLN A 247 40.28 -18.73 -9.21
N GLN A 248 39.57 -18.44 -10.30
CA GLN A 248 39.83 -19.07 -11.60
C GLN A 248 41.19 -18.67 -12.17
N VAL A 249 41.56 -17.38 -12.07
CA VAL A 249 42.88 -16.89 -12.47
C VAL A 249 43.98 -17.60 -11.68
N GLU A 250 43.86 -17.65 -10.36
CA GLU A 250 44.84 -18.32 -9.48
C GLU A 250 44.99 -19.81 -9.83
N ARG A 251 43.88 -20.50 -10.10
CA ARG A 251 43.92 -21.90 -10.55
C ARG A 251 44.72 -22.05 -11.85
N LEU A 252 44.46 -21.23 -12.86
CA LEU A 252 45.21 -21.29 -14.13
C LEU A 252 46.68 -20.91 -13.95
N GLU A 253 47.00 -19.99 -13.04
CA GLU A 253 48.39 -19.66 -12.73
C GLU A 253 49.12 -20.84 -12.10
N THR A 254 48.50 -21.55 -11.14
CA THR A 254 49.09 -22.77 -10.57
C THR A 254 49.30 -23.87 -11.62
N GLU A 255 48.34 -24.06 -12.53
CA GLU A 255 48.47 -24.98 -13.67
C GLU A 255 49.64 -24.57 -14.58
N ARG A 256 49.75 -23.28 -14.92
CA ARG A 256 50.83 -22.74 -15.74
C ARG A 256 52.21 -22.96 -15.12
N THR A 257 52.34 -22.82 -13.81
CA THR A 257 53.62 -23.11 -13.13
C THR A 257 54.01 -24.59 -13.24
N SER A 258 53.05 -25.50 -13.10
CA SER A 258 53.27 -26.95 -13.25
C SER A 258 53.66 -27.32 -14.69
N LEU A 259 52.96 -26.78 -15.68
CA LEU A 259 53.29 -26.96 -17.10
C LEU A 259 54.68 -26.38 -17.44
N THR A 260 55.07 -25.26 -16.82
CA THR A 260 56.40 -24.66 -17.02
C THR A 260 57.51 -25.58 -16.50
N GLN A 261 57.29 -26.23 -15.35
CA GLN A 261 58.24 -27.22 -14.83
C GLN A 261 58.37 -28.43 -15.77
N GLN A 262 57.24 -28.95 -16.26
CA GLN A 262 57.23 -30.04 -17.26
C GLN A 262 57.94 -29.64 -18.55
N ARG A 263 57.68 -28.42 -19.05
CA ARG A 263 58.36 -27.87 -20.24
C ARG A 263 59.88 -27.90 -20.08
N ASN A 264 60.39 -27.45 -18.92
CA ASN A 264 61.84 -27.43 -18.66
C ASN A 264 62.44 -28.84 -18.69
N LEU A 265 61.77 -29.84 -18.10
CA LEU A 265 62.23 -31.24 -18.12
C LEU A 265 62.29 -31.82 -19.54
N ILE A 266 61.23 -31.60 -20.33
CA ILE A 266 61.18 -32.06 -21.71
C ILE A 266 62.20 -31.30 -22.58
N GLU A 267 62.42 -30.01 -22.33
CA GLU A 267 63.44 -29.22 -23.03
C GLU A 267 64.86 -29.78 -22.79
N GLU A 268 65.18 -30.25 -21.57
CA GLU A 268 66.42 -30.97 -21.30
C GLU A 268 66.50 -32.30 -22.06
N GLN A 269 65.40 -33.06 -22.13
CA GLN A 269 65.33 -34.30 -22.91
C GLN A 269 65.52 -34.07 -24.41
N VAL A 270 64.99 -32.97 -24.96
CA VAL A 270 65.26 -32.54 -26.34
C VAL A 270 66.77 -32.31 -26.52
N LYS A 271 67.43 -31.55 -25.65
CA LYS A 271 68.88 -31.29 -25.74
C LYS A 271 69.70 -32.58 -25.72
N LEU A 272 69.33 -33.55 -24.88
CA LEU A 272 69.98 -34.85 -24.79
C LEU A 272 69.80 -35.68 -26.07
N THR A 273 68.56 -35.79 -26.57
CA THR A 273 68.28 -36.57 -27.80
C THR A 273 68.91 -35.93 -29.03
N GLU A 274 68.94 -34.59 -29.12
CA GLU A 274 69.67 -33.89 -30.18
C GLU A 274 71.18 -34.18 -30.12
N ALA A 275 71.78 -34.21 -28.93
CA ALA A 275 73.18 -34.58 -28.77
C ALA A 275 73.44 -36.03 -29.20
N GLN A 276 72.53 -36.96 -28.88
CA GLN A 276 72.61 -38.35 -29.33
C GLN A 276 72.54 -38.47 -30.86
N VAL A 277 71.61 -37.75 -31.51
CA VAL A 277 71.50 -37.69 -32.97
C VAL A 277 72.80 -37.16 -33.58
N ARG A 278 73.35 -36.05 -33.06
CA ARG A 278 74.62 -35.47 -33.53
C ARG A 278 75.81 -36.42 -33.36
N ASN A 279 75.88 -37.11 -32.23
CA ASN A 279 76.96 -38.06 -31.96
C ASN A 279 76.87 -39.29 -32.87
N TYR A 280 75.66 -39.82 -33.09
CA TYR A 280 75.44 -40.97 -33.97
C TYR A 280 75.64 -40.61 -35.44
N ALA A 281 75.24 -39.40 -35.86
CA ALA A 281 75.50 -38.87 -37.20
C ALA A 281 76.99 -38.94 -37.55
N ARG A 282 77.87 -38.44 -36.65
CA ARG A 282 79.34 -38.52 -36.83
C ARG A 282 79.84 -39.96 -37.01
N LEU A 283 79.23 -40.92 -36.32
CA LEU A 283 79.60 -42.33 -36.43
C LEU A 283 79.20 -42.92 -37.79
N THR A 284 78.00 -42.57 -38.26
CA THR A 284 77.47 -42.95 -39.58
C THR A 284 78.28 -42.30 -40.70
N ASP A 285 78.63 -41.02 -40.59
CA ASP A 285 79.44 -40.27 -41.58
C ASP A 285 80.84 -40.89 -41.76
N ASN A 286 81.41 -41.41 -40.68
CA ASN A 286 82.68 -42.15 -40.71
C ASN A 286 82.54 -43.61 -41.19
N GLY A 287 81.35 -44.05 -41.59
CA GLY A 287 81.08 -45.39 -42.12
C GLY A 287 80.90 -46.49 -41.06
N HIS A 288 80.80 -46.14 -39.77
CA HIS A 288 80.70 -47.10 -38.66
C HIS A 288 79.28 -47.20 -38.05
N GLY A 289 78.32 -46.39 -38.50
CA GLY A 289 76.93 -46.36 -38.02
C GLY A 289 75.95 -47.03 -38.99
N LEU A 290 74.83 -47.55 -38.45
CA LEU A 290 73.73 -48.11 -39.24
C LEU A 290 72.69 -47.04 -39.54
N GLN A 291 72.32 -46.88 -40.81
CA GLN A 291 71.35 -45.87 -41.24
C GLN A 291 69.97 -46.03 -40.57
N THR A 292 69.52 -47.26 -40.33
CA THR A 292 68.25 -47.54 -39.63
C THR A 292 68.24 -46.93 -38.23
N ILE A 293 69.32 -47.11 -37.46
CA ILE A 293 69.43 -46.56 -36.11
C ILE A 293 69.47 -45.03 -36.16
N MET A 294 70.13 -44.44 -37.15
CA MET A 294 70.14 -42.99 -37.34
C MET A 294 68.72 -42.44 -37.55
N VAL A 295 67.93 -43.07 -38.42
CA VAL A 295 66.53 -42.70 -38.66
C VAL A 295 65.69 -42.88 -37.39
N ASP A 296 65.88 -43.95 -36.63
CA ASP A 296 65.16 -44.17 -35.37
C ASP A 296 65.49 -43.09 -34.33
N ARG A 297 66.76 -42.68 -34.21
CA ARG A 297 67.18 -41.56 -33.33
C ARG A 297 66.59 -40.23 -33.77
N GLN A 298 66.54 -39.96 -35.07
CA GLN A 298 65.89 -38.76 -35.61
C GLN A 298 64.39 -38.77 -35.33
N ARG A 299 63.71 -39.90 -35.51
CA ARG A 299 62.27 -40.06 -35.19
C ARG A 299 62.01 -39.82 -33.71
N GLU A 300 62.86 -40.36 -32.84
CA GLU A 300 62.73 -40.16 -31.40
C GLU A 300 62.92 -38.70 -31.00
N ASN A 301 63.95 -38.02 -31.53
CA ASN A 301 64.12 -36.59 -31.31
C ASN A 301 62.91 -35.77 -31.81
N ALA A 302 62.36 -36.12 -32.98
CA ALA A 302 61.17 -35.45 -33.51
C ALA A 302 59.94 -35.64 -32.59
N ARG A 303 59.78 -36.82 -31.98
CA ARG A 303 58.69 -37.09 -31.02
C ARG A 303 58.79 -36.22 -29.77
N VAL A 304 59.96 -36.16 -29.14
CA VAL A 304 60.17 -35.35 -27.92
C VAL A 304 60.00 -33.85 -28.23
N ARG A 305 60.46 -33.39 -29.41
CA ARG A 305 60.23 -32.01 -29.85
C ARG A 305 58.75 -31.69 -30.09
N ALA A 306 57.98 -32.65 -30.61
CA ALA A 306 56.53 -32.49 -30.77
C ALA A 306 55.81 -32.42 -29.41
N GLU A 307 56.28 -33.17 -28.41
CA GLU A 307 55.78 -33.09 -27.04
C GLU A 307 56.06 -31.72 -26.41
N LEU A 308 57.28 -31.18 -26.56
CA LEU A 308 57.63 -29.84 -26.12
C LEU A 308 56.69 -28.78 -26.76
N ALA A 309 56.52 -28.84 -28.08
CA ALA A 309 55.66 -27.92 -28.80
C ALA A 309 54.18 -27.99 -28.35
N ARG A 310 53.71 -29.16 -27.94
CA ARG A 310 52.37 -29.33 -27.36
C ARG A 310 52.25 -28.61 -26.01
N ILE A 311 53.24 -28.78 -25.13
CA ILE A 311 53.26 -28.09 -23.82
C ILE A 311 53.31 -26.57 -24.02
N ASP A 312 54.12 -26.08 -24.96
CA ASP A 312 54.19 -24.65 -25.28
C ASP A 312 52.83 -24.10 -25.78
N ALA A 313 52.12 -24.87 -26.61
CA ALA A 313 50.77 -24.51 -27.05
C ALA A 313 49.74 -24.53 -25.90
N GLU A 314 49.89 -25.42 -24.92
CA GLU A 314 49.07 -25.44 -23.70
C GLU A 314 49.37 -24.25 -22.78
N LEU A 315 50.64 -23.89 -22.60
CA LEU A 315 51.07 -22.68 -21.87
C LEU A 315 50.55 -21.40 -22.53
N ALA A 316 50.59 -21.30 -23.86
CA ALA A 316 50.06 -20.16 -24.60
C ALA A 316 48.54 -20.02 -24.40
N ARG A 317 47.78 -21.12 -24.50
CA ARG A 317 46.33 -21.16 -24.26
C ARG A 317 45.96 -20.77 -22.83
N ASN A 318 46.72 -21.24 -21.84
CA ASN A 318 46.55 -20.82 -20.45
C ASN A 318 46.79 -19.31 -20.29
N GLY A 319 47.85 -18.78 -20.91
CA GLY A 319 48.15 -17.35 -20.89
C GLY A 319 47.04 -16.48 -21.48
N THR A 320 46.44 -16.89 -22.61
CA THR A 320 45.30 -16.19 -23.20
C THR A 320 44.07 -16.24 -22.28
N ALA A 321 43.76 -17.40 -21.69
CA ALA A 321 42.62 -17.55 -20.79
C ALA A 321 42.76 -16.70 -19.52
N THR A 322 43.95 -16.66 -18.91
CA THR A 322 44.24 -15.77 -17.78
C THR A 322 44.05 -14.29 -18.16
N GLY A 323 44.50 -13.89 -19.34
CA GLY A 323 44.30 -12.54 -19.86
C GLY A 323 42.83 -12.16 -20.01
N GLU A 324 42.02 -13.04 -20.60
CA GLU A 324 40.57 -12.85 -20.77
C GLU A 324 39.84 -12.75 -19.41
N LEU A 325 40.17 -13.63 -18.46
CA LEU A 325 39.58 -13.58 -17.12
C LEU A 325 39.96 -12.31 -16.36
N THR A 326 41.20 -11.84 -16.51
CA THR A 326 41.67 -10.59 -15.90
C THR A 326 40.94 -9.38 -16.49
N LEU A 327 40.73 -9.35 -17.82
CA LEU A 327 39.93 -8.32 -18.46
C LEU A 327 38.48 -8.35 -17.97
N ARG A 328 37.88 -9.54 -17.89
CA ARG A 328 36.52 -9.72 -17.37
C ARG A 328 36.38 -9.24 -15.93
N GLN A 329 37.36 -9.52 -15.08
CA GLN A 329 37.40 -9.02 -13.70
C GLN A 329 37.37 -7.48 -13.68
N ARG A 330 38.24 -6.83 -14.45
CA ARG A 330 38.29 -5.37 -14.55
C ARG A 330 37.01 -4.78 -15.13
N ASP A 331 36.41 -5.42 -16.12
CA ASP A 331 35.17 -4.96 -16.75
C ASP A 331 33.98 -5.04 -15.78
N THR A 332 33.90 -6.10 -14.96
CA THR A 332 32.92 -6.21 -13.87
C THR A 332 33.09 -5.08 -12.86
N GLU A 333 34.32 -4.86 -12.36
CA GLU A 333 34.63 -3.80 -11.38
C GLU A 333 34.30 -2.39 -11.95
N ASN A 334 34.76 -2.10 -13.17
CA ASN A 334 34.48 -0.83 -13.85
C ASN A 334 32.99 -0.66 -14.18
N GLY A 335 32.31 -1.75 -14.53
CA GLY A 335 30.86 -1.77 -14.76
C GLY A 335 30.07 -1.43 -13.50
N HIS A 336 30.47 -1.95 -12.34
CA HIS A 336 29.88 -1.56 -11.06
C HIS A 336 30.12 -0.08 -10.76
N ARG A 337 31.38 0.38 -10.84
CA ARG A 337 31.75 1.77 -10.54
C ARG A 337 31.02 2.78 -11.43
N ARG A 338 30.88 2.49 -12.73
CA ARG A 338 30.13 3.35 -13.67
C ARG A 338 28.65 3.44 -13.29
N ARG A 339 28.02 2.31 -12.92
CA ARG A 339 26.61 2.29 -12.47
C ARG A 339 26.42 3.11 -11.20
N VAL A 340 27.28 2.93 -10.19
CA VAL A 340 27.22 3.69 -8.93
C VAL A 340 27.34 5.19 -9.17
N VAL A 341 28.28 5.62 -10.04
CA VAL A 341 28.45 7.04 -10.36
C VAL A 341 27.23 7.61 -11.10
N ALA A 342 26.67 6.87 -12.06
CA ALA A 342 25.47 7.29 -12.78
C ALA A 342 24.25 7.40 -11.85
N ASP A 343 24.02 6.39 -11.01
CA ASP A 343 22.94 6.39 -10.01
C ASP A 343 23.12 7.53 -9.01
N LEU A 344 24.36 7.81 -8.58
CA LEU A 344 24.66 8.92 -7.66
C LEU A 344 24.33 10.27 -8.30
N GLN A 345 24.65 10.47 -9.58
CA GLN A 345 24.29 11.69 -10.29
C GLN A 345 22.76 11.85 -10.41
N ALA A 346 22.05 10.78 -10.77
CA ALA A 346 20.59 10.79 -10.84
C ALA A 346 19.94 11.09 -9.47
N THR A 347 20.40 10.44 -8.39
CA THR A 347 19.91 10.69 -7.03
C THR A 347 20.20 12.13 -6.58
N ARG A 348 21.37 12.68 -6.89
CA ARG A 348 21.69 14.08 -6.58
C ARG A 348 20.79 15.06 -7.32
N GLN A 349 20.49 14.81 -8.59
CA GLN A 349 19.56 15.64 -9.35
C GLN A 349 18.15 15.59 -8.76
N GLN A 350 17.65 14.40 -8.42
CA GLN A 350 16.34 14.23 -7.77
C GLN A 350 16.29 14.91 -6.39
N LEU A 351 17.37 14.82 -5.61
CA LEU A 351 17.47 15.49 -4.33
C LEU A 351 17.41 17.02 -4.49
N LEU A 352 18.18 17.58 -5.44
CA LEU A 352 18.14 19.01 -5.75
C LEU A 352 16.74 19.48 -6.16
N GLU A 353 16.04 18.72 -7.00
CA GLU A 353 14.67 19.04 -7.42
C GLU A 353 13.68 19.02 -6.25
N THR A 354 13.82 18.00 -5.38
CA THR A 354 12.97 17.86 -4.18
C THR A 354 13.24 18.99 -3.18
N GLU A 355 14.50 19.33 -2.97
CA GLU A 355 14.94 20.43 -2.10
C GLU A 355 14.50 21.80 -2.62
N ALA A 356 14.53 22.01 -3.94
CA ALA A 356 13.99 23.22 -4.57
C ALA A 356 12.47 23.33 -4.45
N SER A 357 11.74 22.21 -4.47
CA SER A 357 10.28 22.16 -4.36
C SER A 357 9.75 22.34 -2.93
N LEU A 358 10.55 21.97 -1.92
CA LEU A 358 10.19 22.06 -0.51
C LEU A 358 9.82 23.48 -0.02
N PRO A 359 10.63 24.53 -0.24
CA PRO A 359 10.27 25.88 0.21
C PRO A 359 8.95 26.34 -0.42
N ILE A 360 8.73 26.08 -1.70
CA ILE A 360 7.47 26.40 -2.38
C ILE A 360 6.28 25.70 -1.71
N ALA A 361 6.41 24.41 -1.40
CA ALA A 361 5.35 23.67 -0.72
C ALA A 361 5.08 24.22 0.71
N ARG A 362 6.13 24.65 1.42
CA ARG A 362 6.00 25.28 2.75
C ARG A 362 5.30 26.63 2.65
N ASP A 363 5.73 27.50 1.73
CA ASP A 363 5.13 28.82 1.53
C ASP A 363 3.65 28.71 1.11
N LEU A 364 3.32 27.73 0.27
CA LEU A 364 1.93 27.43 -0.10
C LEU A 364 1.09 26.96 1.10
N LEU A 365 1.66 26.12 1.97
CA LEU A 365 1.00 25.70 3.20
C LEU A 365 0.79 26.88 4.15
N GLU A 366 1.80 27.72 4.35
CA GLU A 366 1.72 28.90 5.21
C GLU A 366 0.72 29.93 4.70
N SER A 367 0.72 30.22 3.40
CA SER A 367 -0.24 31.14 2.79
C SER A 367 -1.69 30.62 2.89
N ARG A 368 -1.91 29.30 2.75
CA ARG A 368 -3.21 28.66 3.01
C ARG A 368 -3.60 28.74 4.49
N ALA A 369 -2.66 28.48 5.40
CA ALA A 369 -2.90 28.57 6.84
C ALA A 369 -3.29 29.98 7.27
N ARG A 370 -2.63 31.02 6.73
CA ARG A 370 -2.99 32.43 6.98
C ARG A 370 -4.37 32.78 6.46
N ARG A 371 -4.76 32.29 5.27
CA ARG A 371 -6.12 32.48 4.72
C ARG A 371 -7.19 31.82 5.60
N LEU A 372 -6.93 30.60 6.09
CA LEU A 372 -7.83 29.91 7.01
C LEU A 372 -7.99 30.66 8.34
N ALA A 373 -6.87 31.10 8.93
CA ALA A 373 -6.89 31.86 10.18
C ALA A 373 -7.62 33.21 10.04
N ALA A 374 -7.53 33.87 8.88
CA ALA A 374 -8.27 35.08 8.58
C ALA A 374 -9.79 34.83 8.39
N SER A 375 -10.18 33.63 7.93
CA SER A 375 -11.58 33.26 7.76
C SER A 375 -12.29 32.89 9.06
N ASP A 376 -11.56 32.44 10.08
CA ASP A 376 -12.12 32.16 11.42
C ASP A 376 -12.49 33.45 12.20
N GLY A 377 -12.06 34.63 11.72
CA GLY A 377 -12.25 35.93 12.38
C GLY A 377 -13.57 36.66 12.07
N GLY A 378 -14.48 36.09 11.27
CA GLY A 378 -15.72 36.77 10.89
C GLY A 378 -16.85 35.85 10.49
N THR A 379 -17.99 36.05 11.16
CA THR A 379 -19.38 35.67 10.82
C THR A 379 -19.97 34.54 11.67
N GLU A 380 -21.02 34.93 12.39
CA GLU A 380 -21.98 34.08 13.11
C GLU A 380 -22.36 32.86 12.29
N SER A 381 -22.34 31.68 12.91
CA SER A 381 -22.75 30.44 12.29
C SER A 381 -24.24 30.55 11.91
N THR A 382 -24.53 30.90 10.67
CA THR A 382 -25.86 30.67 10.13
C THR A 382 -25.93 29.17 9.89
N GLY A 383 -26.38 28.44 10.91
CA GLY A 383 -26.34 26.98 10.93
C GLY A 383 -27.05 26.38 9.73
N TRP A 384 -26.51 25.28 9.22
CA TRP A 384 -27.18 24.44 8.25
C TRP A 384 -27.96 23.37 9.00
N ASN A 385 -29.21 23.13 8.63
CA ASN A 385 -29.94 21.96 9.07
C ASN A 385 -29.67 20.84 8.09
N VAL A 386 -29.09 19.75 8.57
CA VAL A 386 -28.88 18.54 7.79
C VAL A 386 -29.84 17.46 8.28
N GLU A 387 -30.65 16.95 7.35
CA GLU A 387 -31.52 15.81 7.57
C GLU A 387 -30.99 14.63 6.75
N VAL A 388 -30.88 13.47 7.38
CA VAL A 388 -30.49 12.23 6.70
C VAL A 388 -31.70 11.32 6.68
N THR A 389 -32.11 10.94 5.47
CA THR A 389 -33.11 9.91 5.27
C THR A 389 -32.40 8.59 5.03
N ARG A 390 -32.58 7.67 5.97
CA ARG A 390 -32.03 6.32 5.92
C ARG A 390 -33.15 5.32 5.69
N THR A 391 -32.98 4.46 4.71
CA THR A 391 -33.94 3.38 4.42
C THR A 391 -33.53 2.11 5.15
N GLN A 392 -34.29 1.70 6.17
CA GLN A 392 -34.09 0.44 6.88
C GLN A 392 -35.30 -0.47 6.69
N ARG A 393 -35.09 -1.68 6.16
CA ARG A 393 -36.13 -2.73 6.00
C ARG A 393 -37.44 -2.17 5.42
N ASP A 394 -37.33 -1.49 4.28
CA ASP A 394 -38.47 -0.90 3.53
C ASP A 394 -39.20 0.27 4.21
N ARG A 395 -38.62 0.86 5.26
CA ARG A 395 -39.11 2.10 5.87
C ARG A 395 -38.03 3.17 5.84
N ALA A 396 -38.37 4.34 5.29
CA ALA A 396 -37.52 5.51 5.33
C ALA A 396 -37.70 6.24 6.66
N VAL A 397 -36.60 6.39 7.41
CA VAL A 397 -36.56 7.17 8.65
C VAL A 397 -35.71 8.41 8.39
N THR A 398 -36.30 9.59 8.52
CA THR A 398 -35.59 10.87 8.45
C THR A 398 -35.25 11.33 9.85
N PHE A 399 -33.98 11.61 10.10
CA PHE A 399 -33.51 12.16 11.37
C PHE A 399 -32.57 13.34 11.11
N ARG A 400 -32.54 14.27 12.07
CA ARG A 400 -31.60 15.40 12.02
C ARG A 400 -30.21 14.89 12.38
N ALA A 401 -29.24 15.09 11.49
CA ALA A 401 -27.88 14.59 11.66
C ALA A 401 -26.89 15.73 11.94
N SER A 402 -25.86 15.44 12.74
CA SER A 402 -24.71 16.33 12.91
C SER A 402 -23.75 16.22 11.73
N LEU A 403 -22.91 17.23 11.51
CA LEU A 403 -21.84 17.20 10.50
C LEU A 403 -20.84 16.05 10.71
N THR A 404 -20.73 15.54 11.94
CA THR A 404 -19.86 14.41 12.30
C THR A 404 -20.57 13.05 12.22
N SER A 405 -21.89 13.01 11.99
CA SER A 405 -22.64 11.75 11.91
C SER A 405 -22.16 10.93 10.70
N VAL A 406 -22.01 9.62 10.89
CA VAL A 406 -21.54 8.68 9.87
C VAL A 406 -22.71 8.29 8.95
N LEU A 407 -22.46 8.36 7.65
CA LEU A 407 -23.40 7.97 6.60
C LEU A 407 -23.26 6.49 6.27
N LEU A 408 -24.34 5.91 5.78
CA LEU A 408 -24.39 4.54 5.27
C LEU A 408 -24.64 4.52 3.76
N PRO A 409 -24.32 3.40 3.08
CA PRO A 409 -24.62 3.24 1.66
C PRO A 409 -26.12 3.44 1.38
N GLY A 410 -26.45 4.31 0.42
CA GLY A 410 -27.83 4.63 0.05
C GLY A 410 -28.52 5.69 0.93
N ASP A 411 -27.84 6.30 1.89
CA ASP A 411 -28.38 7.45 2.64
C ASP A 411 -28.61 8.65 1.70
N VAL A 412 -29.70 9.38 1.96
CA VAL A 412 -30.00 10.65 1.30
C VAL A 412 -29.78 11.79 2.30
N VAL A 413 -28.84 12.67 1.98
CA VAL A 413 -28.47 13.83 2.79
C VAL A 413 -29.15 15.06 2.21
N GLN A 414 -30.07 15.65 2.96
CA GLN A 414 -30.76 16.88 2.60
C GLN A 414 -30.22 18.05 3.42
N VAL A 415 -29.69 19.05 2.71
CA VAL A 415 -29.09 20.25 3.32
C VAL A 415 -30.02 21.45 3.12
N SER A 416 -30.51 22.01 4.22
CA SER A 416 -31.40 23.17 4.23
C SER A 416 -30.83 24.30 5.11
N PRO A 417 -31.06 25.59 4.78
CA PRO A 417 -30.64 26.68 5.65
C PRO A 417 -31.42 26.64 6.98
N ALA A 418 -30.77 26.88 8.13
CA ALA A 418 -31.51 27.10 9.38
C ALA A 418 -32.30 28.40 9.23
N LYS A 419 -33.63 28.29 9.23
CA LYS A 419 -34.53 29.43 9.11
C LYS A 419 -34.34 30.35 10.32
N ALA A 420 -34.03 31.63 10.08
CA ALA A 420 -34.13 32.68 11.09
C ALA A 420 -35.57 32.75 11.62
N GLY A 421 -35.73 32.91 12.94
CA GLY A 421 -36.99 32.77 13.65
C GLY A 421 -38.16 33.53 13.00
N THR A 422 -39.29 32.85 12.85
CA THR A 422 -40.59 33.50 12.61
C THR A 422 -41.01 34.22 13.88
N GLY A 423 -40.80 35.53 13.91
CA GLY A 423 -41.56 36.43 14.77
C GLY A 423 -43.02 36.42 14.33
N GLU A 424 -43.88 35.96 15.25
CA GLU A 424 -45.20 36.48 15.58
C GLU A 424 -45.88 37.39 14.55
N ALA A 425 -46.88 36.84 13.84
CA ALA A 425 -47.97 37.61 13.28
C ALA A 425 -49.12 37.61 14.31
N PRO A 426 -49.61 38.77 14.80
CA PRO A 426 -50.71 38.79 15.75
C PRO A 426 -51.99 38.30 15.09
N ALA A 427 -52.65 37.34 15.74
CA ALA A 427 -53.96 36.84 15.36
C ALA A 427 -54.99 37.99 15.34
N PRO A 428 -55.86 38.10 14.32
CA PRO A 428 -56.96 39.06 14.37
C PRO A 428 -57.99 38.64 15.43
N ALA A 429 -58.33 39.58 16.32
CA ALA A 429 -59.36 39.41 17.34
C ALA A 429 -60.73 39.07 16.73
N PRO A 430 -61.56 38.22 17.38
CA PRO A 430 -62.88 37.89 16.87
C PRO A 430 -63.86 39.07 17.07
N THR A 431 -64.29 39.69 15.96
CA THR A 431 -65.39 40.66 15.96
C THR A 431 -66.73 39.95 16.18
N ARG A 432 -67.43 40.38 17.24
CA ARG A 432 -68.83 40.02 17.56
C ARG A 432 -69.77 40.41 16.41
N GLY A 433 -70.77 39.56 16.20
CA GLY A 433 -71.80 39.70 15.18
C GLY A 433 -72.63 40.98 15.27
N GLY A 434 -73.03 41.44 14.10
CA GLY A 434 -74.03 42.48 13.87
C GLY A 434 -74.60 42.27 12.46
N ALA A 435 -75.90 42.04 12.39
CA ALA A 435 -76.63 41.59 11.22
C ALA A 435 -77.17 42.73 10.34
N VAL A 436 -77.65 42.34 9.16
CA VAL A 436 -78.70 42.95 8.30
C VAL A 436 -78.28 43.96 7.20
N ALA A 437 -78.10 43.39 5.98
CA ALA A 437 -78.83 43.62 4.70
C ALA A 437 -78.87 45.03 3.98
N PRO A 438 -79.37 45.13 2.72
CA PRO A 438 -78.84 44.54 1.47
C PRO A 438 -78.87 45.48 0.22
N GLY A 439 -78.27 45.05 -0.90
CA GLY A 439 -78.64 45.45 -2.27
C GLY A 439 -77.46 45.72 -3.24
N PRO A 440 -77.65 45.71 -4.57
CA PRO A 440 -78.28 44.67 -5.38
C PRO A 440 -77.45 44.24 -6.63
N VAL A 441 -77.72 43.01 -7.07
CA VAL A 441 -77.85 42.50 -8.46
C VAL A 441 -76.85 42.98 -9.54
N SER A 442 -76.05 42.04 -10.07
CA SER A 442 -75.65 42.05 -11.48
C SER A 442 -75.63 40.62 -12.03
N GLN A 443 -76.64 40.31 -12.84
CA GLN A 443 -76.77 39.07 -13.60
C GLN A 443 -76.06 39.16 -14.96
N ALA A 444 -75.73 37.97 -15.46
CA ALA A 444 -75.73 37.56 -16.86
C ALA A 444 -74.48 37.86 -17.73
N ALA A 445 -73.71 36.79 -17.87
CA ALA A 445 -72.93 36.36 -19.05
C ALA A 445 -73.83 36.20 -20.32
N PRO A 446 -73.36 35.55 -21.41
CA PRO A 446 -72.12 35.66 -22.18
C PRO A 446 -72.44 35.85 -23.69
N ALA A 447 -71.39 35.91 -24.53
CA ALA A 447 -71.22 35.11 -25.76
C ALA A 447 -70.55 35.89 -26.90
N LEU A 448 -69.37 35.41 -27.26
CA LEU A 448 -68.67 35.67 -28.51
C LEU A 448 -69.34 34.90 -29.66
N ARG A 449 -69.58 35.60 -30.78
CA ARG A 449 -69.66 35.07 -32.15
C ARG A 449 -68.91 36.08 -33.03
N SER A 450 -67.79 35.66 -33.64
CA SER A 450 -67.69 35.31 -35.07
C SER A 450 -67.97 36.55 -35.94
N SER A 451 -67.10 37.08 -36.79
CA SER A 451 -66.24 36.44 -37.78
C SER A 451 -65.71 37.55 -38.72
N ILE A 452 -64.60 37.26 -39.43
CA ILE A 452 -64.25 37.78 -40.77
C ILE A 452 -63.85 39.27 -40.83
N GLU A 453 -62.91 39.76 -41.66
CA GLU A 453 -61.77 39.30 -42.46
C GLU A 453 -61.38 40.58 -43.24
N THR A 454 -60.09 40.70 -43.62
CA THR A 454 -59.54 41.64 -44.64
C THR A 454 -59.69 43.16 -44.36
N ARG A 455 -58.62 43.95 -44.39
CA ARG A 455 -57.61 44.06 -45.45
C ARG A 455 -56.34 44.73 -44.94
#